data_AF-A0A0Q1BB47-F1
#
_entry.id   AF-A0A0Q1BB47-F1
#
_cell.length_a   1.000
_cell.length_b   1.000
_cell.length_c   1.000
_cell.angle_alpha   90.00
_cell.angle_beta   90.00
_cell.angle_gamma   90.00
#
_symmetry.space_group_name_H-M   'P 1'
#
loop_
_entity.id
_entity.type
_entity.pdbx_description
1 polymer ?
#
loop_
_entity_poly.entity_id
_entity_poly.type
_entity_poly.pdbx_seq_one_letter_code
_entity_poly.pdbx_strand_id
1 'polypeptide(L)'
;MDISKIVFLALAILAAPALAEEDGGDTAAIADPSCVYCENLGYKCEDGNCIFPDGTSCPAWDFYRGKCGQSFSFCEQQGYKIENRIEDMGNWTAEYAVCVFDDCSECDEQEYFDGDCEPSNCSSWTLADGCKPPVEFEGLISKVARINNSEGKTAADVLGWDVTYRGEDEKCYSYYVAQAPLVGMTEPVVVQCPLGVQAFDRYIVDYDDAIAVMQMMDCGDTFVELTLSWPLTPEVEEPQWRIKTSIGTEIVVGAYCGQGGCKTVE
;
A
#
# COMPACT_ATOMS: atom_id res chain seq x y z
N MET A 1 -28.49 72.67 -70.65
CA MET A 1 -28.25 72.65 -69.20
C MET A 1 -27.46 71.40 -68.87
N ASP A 2 -26.22 71.40 -68.44
CA ASP A 2 -25.13 72.39 -68.32
C ASP A 2 -23.87 71.53 -68.07
N ILE A 3 -22.84 71.61 -68.92
CA ILE A 3 -21.55 72.26 -68.65
C ILE A 3 -20.77 71.66 -67.45
N SER A 4 -19.76 70.86 -67.82
CA SER A 4 -18.33 71.00 -67.47
C SER A 4 -17.92 71.17 -65.99
N LYS A 5 -17.00 70.28 -65.53
CA LYS A 5 -15.69 70.59 -64.89
C LYS A 5 -15.14 69.35 -64.14
N ILE A 6 -14.00 68.82 -64.57
CA ILE A 6 -12.64 69.02 -64.03
C ILE A 6 -12.39 68.33 -62.67
N VAL A 7 -11.58 67.25 -62.76
CA VAL A 7 -10.46 66.82 -61.91
C VAL A 7 -10.45 67.28 -60.44
N PHE A 8 -10.47 66.32 -59.52
CA PHE A 8 -9.71 66.41 -58.27
C PHE A 8 -9.11 65.05 -57.88
N LEU A 9 -7.79 65.06 -57.73
CA LEU A 9 -6.94 64.05 -57.13
C LEU A 9 -7.21 64.02 -55.61
N ALA A 10 -7.43 62.85 -55.01
CA ALA A 10 -7.36 62.70 -53.55
C ALA A 10 -6.89 61.28 -53.18
N LEU A 11 -5.76 61.25 -52.46
CA LEU A 11 -5.07 60.13 -51.86
C LEU A 11 -5.57 59.96 -50.40
N ALA A 12 -5.98 58.76 -49.98
CA ALA A 12 -6.21 58.37 -48.57
C ALA A 12 -6.22 56.83 -48.48
N ILE A 13 -5.14 56.17 -48.01
CA ILE A 13 -4.81 55.77 -46.62
C ILE A 13 -5.63 54.57 -46.08
N LEU A 14 -4.90 53.44 -45.96
CA LEU A 14 -4.92 52.34 -44.97
C LEU A 14 -6.25 51.79 -44.40
N ALA A 15 -6.48 50.49 -44.63
CA ALA A 15 -6.88 49.53 -43.59
C ALA A 15 -6.61 48.10 -44.09
N ALA A 16 -5.58 47.45 -43.55
CA ALA A 16 -5.42 46.00 -43.66
C ALA A 16 -6.51 45.33 -42.81
N PRO A 17 -7.24 44.32 -43.32
CA PRO A 17 -8.08 43.51 -42.46
C PRO A 17 -7.15 42.68 -41.56
N ALA A 18 -7.19 42.94 -40.26
CA ALA A 18 -6.70 42.02 -39.26
C ALA A 18 -7.52 40.73 -39.42
N LEU A 19 -6.86 39.68 -39.90
CA LEU A 19 -7.35 38.32 -39.77
C LEU A 19 -7.41 38.05 -38.27
N ALA A 20 -8.62 37.84 -37.76
CA ALA A 20 -8.81 37.19 -36.47
C ALA A 20 -8.25 35.77 -36.63
N GLU A 21 -7.17 35.48 -35.92
CA GLU A 21 -6.70 34.11 -35.71
C GLU A 21 -7.60 33.53 -34.62
N GLU A 22 -8.67 32.84 -35.02
CA GLU A 22 -9.26 31.82 -34.16
C GLU A 22 -8.36 30.60 -34.22
N ASP A 23 -7.43 30.51 -33.26
CA ASP A 23 -6.63 29.32 -33.04
C ASP A 23 -7.51 28.22 -32.43
N GLY A 24 -8.36 27.64 -33.27
CA GLY A 24 -9.03 26.38 -33.03
C GLY A 24 -8.05 25.22 -33.19
N GLY A 25 -7.03 25.19 -32.32
CA GLY A 25 -6.11 24.08 -32.19
C GLY A 25 -6.76 22.99 -31.33
N ASP A 26 -7.50 22.10 -31.98
CA ASP A 26 -7.92 20.81 -31.43
C ASP A 26 -6.66 19.94 -31.21
N THR A 27 -5.93 20.27 -30.14
CA THR A 27 -5.03 19.33 -29.50
C THR A 27 -5.91 18.50 -28.59
N ALA A 28 -5.91 17.17 -28.77
CA ALA A 28 -6.48 16.27 -27.79
C ALA A 28 -5.72 16.49 -26.48
N ALA A 29 -6.21 17.42 -25.65
CA ALA A 29 -5.62 17.76 -24.38
C ALA A 29 -5.72 16.51 -23.51
N ILE A 30 -4.57 15.93 -23.16
CA ILE A 30 -4.52 14.88 -22.13
C ILE A 30 -5.06 15.53 -20.87
N ALA A 31 -6.19 15.03 -20.37
CA ALA A 31 -6.78 15.54 -19.15
C ALA A 31 -5.79 15.37 -17.98
N ASP A 32 -5.66 16.40 -17.13
CA ASP A 32 -4.84 16.31 -15.93
C ASP A 32 -5.48 15.28 -14.98
N PRO A 33 -4.80 14.17 -14.67
CA PRO A 33 -5.39 13.10 -13.86
C PRO A 33 -5.83 13.59 -12.48
N SER A 34 -5.14 14.57 -11.90
CA SER A 34 -5.51 15.13 -10.59
C SER A 34 -6.81 15.92 -10.62
N CYS A 35 -7.06 16.66 -11.73
CA CYS A 35 -8.34 17.30 -11.96
C CYS A 35 -9.43 16.28 -12.29
N VAL A 36 -9.12 15.25 -13.09
CA VAL A 36 -10.08 14.19 -13.42
C VAL A 36 -10.56 13.47 -12.16
N TYR A 37 -9.65 13.10 -11.26
CA TYR A 37 -10.00 12.50 -9.97
C TYR A 37 -10.89 13.43 -9.14
N CYS A 38 -10.51 14.71 -9.02
CA CYS A 38 -11.33 15.73 -8.34
C CYS A 38 -12.76 15.82 -8.92
N GLU A 39 -12.89 15.86 -10.24
CA GLU A 39 -14.17 15.94 -10.94
C GLU A 39 -14.99 14.64 -10.83
N ASN A 40 -14.32 13.49 -10.85
CA ASN A 40 -14.95 12.18 -10.69
C ASN A 40 -15.57 12.00 -9.30
N LEU A 41 -15.01 12.64 -8.27
CA LEU A 41 -15.62 12.75 -6.93
C LEU A 41 -16.79 13.75 -6.87
N GLY A 42 -17.10 14.43 -7.97
CA GLY A 42 -18.17 15.42 -8.06
C GLY A 42 -17.76 16.83 -7.61
N TYR A 43 -16.46 17.09 -7.51
CA TYR A 43 -15.93 18.41 -7.17
C TYR A 43 -15.62 19.23 -8.43
N LYS A 44 -15.12 20.46 -8.26
CA LYS A 44 -14.75 21.33 -9.38
C LYS A 44 -13.25 21.49 -9.45
N CYS A 45 -12.64 21.29 -10.61
CA CYS A 45 -11.26 21.69 -10.86
C CYS A 45 -11.21 23.04 -11.58
N GLU A 46 -10.58 24.05 -10.98
CA GLU A 46 -10.36 25.37 -11.59
C GLU A 46 -8.91 25.80 -11.37
N ASP A 47 -8.22 26.20 -12.46
CA ASP A 47 -6.82 26.66 -12.43
C ASP A 47 -5.85 25.72 -11.69
N GLY A 48 -6.06 24.40 -11.82
CA GLY A 48 -5.25 23.37 -11.16
C GLY A 48 -5.52 23.19 -9.67
N ASN A 49 -6.63 23.73 -9.15
CA ASN A 49 -7.10 23.53 -7.78
C ASN A 49 -8.40 22.74 -7.78
N CYS A 50 -8.50 21.77 -6.86
CA CYS A 50 -9.75 21.11 -6.54
C CYS A 50 -10.52 21.92 -5.49
N ILE A 51 -11.77 22.28 -5.81
CA ILE A 51 -12.67 23.07 -4.98
C ILE A 51 -13.74 22.16 -4.39
N PHE A 52 -13.76 22.06 -3.07
CA PHE A 52 -14.63 21.16 -2.31
C PHE A 52 -16.02 21.76 -2.04
N PRO A 53 -17.03 20.95 -1.66
CA PRO A 53 -18.40 21.42 -1.43
C PRO A 53 -18.56 22.44 -0.30
N ASP A 54 -17.63 22.49 0.65
CA ASP A 54 -17.61 23.47 1.73
C ASP A 54 -17.00 24.83 1.32
N GLY A 55 -16.53 24.94 0.07
CA GLY A 55 -15.89 26.11 -0.50
C GLY A 55 -14.40 26.22 -0.22
N THR A 56 -13.80 25.26 0.51
CA THR A 56 -12.34 25.16 0.63
C THR A 56 -11.74 24.58 -0.64
N SER A 57 -10.44 24.76 -0.83
CA SER A 57 -9.74 24.30 -2.04
C SER A 57 -8.33 23.85 -1.74
N CYS A 58 -7.80 22.95 -2.56
CA CYS A 58 -6.40 22.55 -2.54
C CYS A 58 -5.83 22.40 -3.96
N PRO A 59 -4.51 22.61 -4.20
CA PRO A 59 -3.89 22.17 -5.44
C PRO A 59 -4.27 20.72 -5.77
N ALA A 60 -4.74 20.49 -7.00
CA ALA A 60 -5.32 19.21 -7.39
C ALA A 60 -4.34 18.05 -7.20
N TRP A 61 -3.05 18.26 -7.52
CA TRP A 61 -2.00 17.28 -7.28
C TRP A 61 -1.70 17.00 -5.81
N ASP A 62 -1.82 17.99 -4.93
CA ASP A 62 -1.65 17.78 -3.49
C ASP A 62 -2.83 16.98 -2.91
N PHE A 63 -4.04 17.24 -3.41
CA PHE A 63 -5.24 16.48 -3.05
C PHE A 63 -5.15 15.04 -3.55
N TYR A 64 -4.80 14.85 -4.83
CA TYR A 64 -4.60 13.53 -5.44
C TYR A 64 -3.57 12.67 -4.70
N ARG A 65 -2.55 13.30 -4.10
CA ARG A 65 -1.52 12.61 -3.30
C ARG A 65 -1.85 12.51 -1.82
N GLY A 66 -3.05 12.92 -1.39
CA GLY A 66 -3.48 12.84 0.01
C GLY A 66 -2.78 13.81 0.96
N LYS A 67 -2.12 14.86 0.45
CA LYS A 67 -1.42 15.86 1.27
C LYS A 67 -2.35 16.88 1.91
N CYS A 68 -3.52 17.07 1.34
CA CYS A 68 -4.53 18.01 1.79
C CYS A 68 -5.92 17.47 1.47
N GLY A 69 -6.95 18.12 2.03
CA GLY A 69 -8.34 17.79 1.70
C GLY A 69 -8.72 16.35 2.05
N GLN A 70 -8.04 15.73 3.02
CA GLN A 70 -8.16 14.30 3.31
C GLN A 70 -9.63 13.89 3.51
N SER A 71 -10.42 14.66 4.27
CA SER A 71 -11.85 14.42 4.48
C SER A 71 -12.73 14.40 3.22
N PHE A 72 -12.18 14.85 2.08
CA PHE A 72 -12.82 14.83 0.76
C PHE A 72 -12.26 13.75 -0.16
N SER A 73 -11.18 13.05 0.23
CA SER A 73 -10.70 11.88 -0.52
C SER A 73 -11.77 10.79 -0.55
N PHE A 74 -11.71 9.90 -1.55
CA PHE A 74 -12.63 8.77 -1.62
C PHE A 74 -12.48 7.86 -0.41
N CYS A 75 -11.24 7.51 -0.02
CA CYS A 75 -10.95 6.69 1.15
C CYS A 75 -11.66 7.19 2.43
N GLU A 76 -11.50 8.48 2.76
CA GLU A 76 -12.11 9.06 3.96
C GLU A 76 -13.63 9.20 3.85
N GLN A 77 -14.16 9.40 2.63
CA GLN A 77 -15.61 9.32 2.40
C GLN A 77 -16.17 7.91 2.65
N GLN A 78 -15.36 6.86 2.45
CA GLN A 78 -15.73 5.49 2.81
C GLN A 78 -15.51 5.17 4.31
N GLY A 79 -14.93 6.10 5.07
CA GLY A 79 -14.69 5.96 6.51
C GLY A 79 -13.34 5.35 6.88
N TYR A 80 -12.43 5.24 5.91
CA TYR A 80 -11.07 4.72 6.10
C TYR A 80 -10.05 5.86 6.19
N LYS A 81 -8.80 5.51 6.52
CA LYS A 81 -7.75 6.50 6.73
C LYS A 81 -6.92 6.68 5.47
N ILE A 82 -6.77 7.91 5.00
CA ILE A 82 -5.83 8.23 3.92
C ILE A 82 -4.45 8.63 4.45
N GLU A 83 -3.40 8.12 3.82
CA GLU A 83 -2.01 8.47 4.12
C GLU A 83 -1.27 8.94 2.86
N ASN A 84 -0.54 10.06 2.97
CA ASN A 84 0.44 10.44 1.96
C ASN A 84 1.74 9.69 2.21
N ARG A 85 2.20 8.94 1.21
CA ARG A 85 3.47 8.22 1.24
C ARG A 85 4.49 8.88 0.33
N ILE A 86 5.74 8.74 0.73
CA ILE A 86 6.90 9.26 0.01
C ILE A 86 7.87 8.10 -0.18
N GLU A 87 8.23 7.81 -1.44
CA GLU A 87 9.09 6.69 -1.80
C GLU A 87 10.30 7.17 -2.60
N ASP A 88 11.49 6.70 -2.24
CA ASP A 88 12.72 6.99 -2.97
C ASP A 88 12.87 6.02 -4.14
N MET A 89 12.71 6.52 -5.35
CA MET A 89 12.85 5.77 -6.60
C MET A 89 14.28 5.84 -7.16
N GLY A 90 15.25 6.20 -6.31
CA GLY A 90 16.69 6.29 -6.58
C GLY A 90 17.10 7.59 -7.27
N ASN A 91 16.47 7.94 -8.41
CA ASN A 91 16.78 9.17 -9.15
C ASN A 91 15.73 10.28 -8.94
N TRP A 92 14.61 9.94 -8.32
CA TRP A 92 13.49 10.84 -8.07
C TRP A 92 12.70 10.34 -6.86
N THR A 93 11.82 11.18 -6.33
CA THR A 93 10.96 10.84 -5.20
C THR A 93 9.52 10.80 -5.67
N ALA A 94 8.85 9.69 -5.39
CA ALA A 94 7.43 9.53 -5.60
C ALA A 94 6.66 9.98 -4.37
N GLU A 95 5.48 10.55 -4.61
CA GLU A 95 4.52 10.88 -3.57
C GLU A 95 3.13 10.47 -4.04
N TYR A 96 2.41 9.71 -3.23
CA TYR A 96 1.12 9.12 -3.58
C TYR A 96 0.23 8.95 -2.35
N ALA A 97 -1.05 8.69 -2.58
CA ALA A 97 -2.05 8.51 -1.55
C ALA A 97 -2.36 7.02 -1.38
N VAL A 98 -2.32 6.52 -0.15
CA VAL A 98 -2.69 5.14 0.19
C VAL A 98 -3.86 5.17 1.16
N CYS A 99 -4.91 4.43 0.83
CA CYS A 99 -6.02 4.15 1.72
C CYS A 99 -5.68 2.96 2.62
N VAL A 100 -5.75 3.14 3.93
CA VAL A 100 -5.49 2.11 4.94
C VAL A 100 -6.80 1.70 5.59
N PHE A 101 -7.11 0.41 5.54
CA PHE A 101 -8.37 -0.17 6.03
C PHE A 101 -8.24 -0.69 7.47
N ASP A 102 -9.38 -1.01 8.08
CA ASP A 102 -9.45 -1.50 9.47
C ASP A 102 -8.82 -2.90 9.66
N ASP A 103 -8.78 -3.71 8.60
CA ASP A 103 -8.10 -5.01 8.58
C ASP A 103 -6.60 -4.91 8.27
N CYS A 104 -6.08 -3.68 8.21
CA CYS A 104 -4.70 -3.33 7.90
C CYS A 104 -4.22 -3.69 6.50
N SER A 105 -5.13 -4.12 5.62
CA SER A 105 -4.87 -4.07 4.19
C SER A 105 -4.84 -2.61 3.72
N GLU A 106 -4.28 -2.38 2.54
CA GLU A 106 -4.10 -1.04 2.01
C GLU A 106 -4.10 -1.00 0.48
N CYS A 107 -4.68 0.04 -0.10
CA CYS A 107 -4.74 0.24 -1.55
C CYS A 107 -4.20 1.61 -1.92
N ASP A 108 -3.64 1.78 -3.11
CA ASP A 108 -3.55 3.12 -3.69
C ASP A 108 -4.96 3.73 -3.81
N GLU A 109 -5.06 5.03 -3.54
CA GLU A 109 -6.33 5.74 -3.51
C GLU A 109 -7.08 5.69 -4.84
N GLN A 110 -6.35 5.80 -5.95
CA GLN A 110 -6.94 5.76 -7.28
C GLN A 110 -7.40 4.33 -7.61
N GLU A 111 -6.59 3.31 -7.30
CA GLU A 111 -6.99 1.90 -7.49
C GLU A 111 -8.22 1.54 -6.65
N TYR A 112 -8.32 2.05 -5.42
CA TYR A 112 -9.50 1.85 -4.58
C TYR A 112 -10.73 2.57 -5.16
N PHE A 113 -10.56 3.82 -5.62
CA PHE A 113 -11.62 4.59 -6.27
C PHE A 113 -12.15 3.94 -7.55
N ASP A 114 -11.27 3.38 -8.37
CA ASP A 114 -11.62 2.71 -9.62
C ASP A 114 -12.23 1.30 -9.39
N GLY A 115 -12.12 0.77 -8.18
CA GLY A 115 -12.59 -0.57 -7.80
C GLY A 115 -11.64 -1.69 -8.22
N ASP A 116 -10.39 -1.35 -8.58
CA ASP A 116 -9.35 -2.31 -8.92
C ASP A 116 -8.68 -2.91 -7.67
N CYS A 117 -8.84 -2.24 -6.52
CA CYS A 117 -8.39 -2.70 -5.21
C CYS A 117 -9.52 -2.58 -4.19
N GLU A 118 -9.58 -3.49 -3.21
CA GLU A 118 -10.61 -3.51 -2.16
C GLU A 118 -9.98 -3.95 -0.82
N PRO A 119 -10.64 -3.69 0.32
CA PRO A 119 -10.20 -4.25 1.60
C PRO A 119 -9.95 -5.75 1.52
N SER A 120 -8.94 -6.22 2.25
CA SER A 120 -8.41 -7.58 2.27
C SER A 120 -7.69 -8.05 1.00
N ASN A 121 -7.65 -7.30 -0.11
CA ASN A 121 -6.98 -7.77 -1.33
C ASN A 121 -5.48 -7.48 -1.34
N CYS A 122 -5.04 -6.48 -0.58
CA CYS A 122 -3.69 -5.95 -0.71
C CYS A 122 -3.02 -5.75 0.64
N SER A 123 -1.92 -6.47 0.88
CA SER A 123 -1.18 -6.43 2.14
C SER A 123 -0.33 -5.18 2.27
N SER A 124 0.36 -4.84 1.20
CA SER A 124 1.13 -3.62 1.10
C SER A 124 1.11 -3.11 -0.32
N TRP A 125 1.02 -1.79 -0.47
CA TRP A 125 1.06 -1.13 -1.76
C TRP A 125 2.24 -0.15 -1.80
N THR A 126 3.09 -0.31 -2.81
CA THR A 126 4.16 0.63 -3.14
C THR A 126 4.09 1.00 -4.61
N LEU A 127 4.66 2.15 -4.98
CA LEU A 127 4.68 2.52 -6.39
C LEU A 127 5.62 1.62 -7.20
N ALA A 128 6.69 1.11 -6.57
CA ALA A 128 7.66 0.24 -7.23
C ALA A 128 7.11 -1.17 -7.51
N ASP A 129 6.40 -1.76 -6.55
CA ASP A 129 5.98 -3.18 -6.60
C ASP A 129 4.48 -3.35 -6.87
N GLY A 130 3.70 -2.27 -6.78
CA GLY A 130 2.24 -2.32 -6.81
C GLY A 130 1.69 -3.04 -5.59
N CYS A 131 0.57 -3.73 -5.77
CA CYS A 131 -0.04 -4.50 -4.70
C CYS A 131 0.69 -5.83 -4.41
N LYS A 132 1.21 -5.99 -3.20
CA LYS A 132 1.63 -7.28 -2.63
C LYS A 132 0.38 -7.96 -2.01
N PRO A 133 -0.05 -9.13 -2.51
CA PRO A 133 -1.22 -9.79 -1.95
C PRO A 133 -0.91 -10.42 -0.57
N PRO A 134 -1.96 -10.70 0.23
CA PRO A 134 -1.87 -11.51 1.44
C PRO A 134 -1.31 -12.90 1.20
N VAL A 135 -0.64 -13.43 2.24
CA VAL A 135 -0.22 -14.83 2.24
C VAL A 135 -1.42 -15.68 2.65
N GLU A 136 -2.00 -16.36 1.68
CA GLU A 136 -3.09 -17.31 1.87
C GLU A 136 -2.52 -18.69 2.26
N PHE A 137 -2.92 -19.19 3.43
CA PHE A 137 -2.57 -20.51 3.94
C PHE A 137 -3.70 -21.04 4.82
N GLU A 138 -4.59 -21.84 4.24
CA GLU A 138 -5.73 -22.42 4.96
C GLU A 138 -5.32 -23.31 6.14
N GLY A 139 -5.96 -23.09 7.27
CA GLY A 139 -5.80 -23.88 8.48
C GLY A 139 -4.43 -23.75 9.14
N LEU A 140 -3.63 -22.72 8.84
CA LEU A 140 -2.32 -22.55 9.45
C LEU A 140 -2.44 -22.43 10.98
N ILE A 141 -1.68 -23.24 11.72
CA ILE A 141 -1.60 -23.17 13.19
C ILE A 141 -0.30 -22.47 13.60
N SER A 142 0.82 -22.87 13.00
CA SER A 142 2.10 -22.24 13.27
C SER A 142 3.13 -22.42 12.16
N LYS A 143 4.07 -21.47 12.09
CA LYS A 143 5.33 -21.58 11.36
C LYS A 143 6.47 -21.35 12.34
N VAL A 144 7.45 -22.25 12.37
CA VAL A 144 8.67 -22.09 13.17
C VAL A 144 9.88 -22.08 12.24
N ALA A 145 10.67 -21.02 12.29
CA ALA A 145 11.82 -20.85 11.40
C ALA A 145 12.95 -21.83 11.74
N ARG A 146 13.56 -22.41 10.71
CA ARG A 146 14.87 -23.05 10.78
C ARG A 146 15.93 -22.02 10.42
N ILE A 147 16.75 -21.64 11.39
CA ILE A 147 17.70 -20.53 11.25
C ILE A 147 19.12 -21.08 11.04
N ASN A 148 19.85 -20.49 10.10
CA ASN A 148 21.23 -20.84 9.83
C ASN A 148 22.11 -20.66 11.07
N ASN A 149 22.88 -21.68 11.45
CA ASN A 149 23.74 -21.65 12.65
C ASN A 149 23.04 -21.25 13.97
N SER A 150 21.70 -21.34 14.04
CA SER A 150 20.88 -20.95 15.21
C SER A 150 20.87 -19.45 15.56
N GLU A 151 21.36 -18.58 14.68
CA GLU A 151 21.30 -17.13 14.84
C GLU A 151 21.17 -16.45 13.47
N GLY A 152 20.17 -15.60 13.32
CA GLY A 152 19.86 -14.88 12.09
C GLY A 152 19.82 -13.37 12.32
N LYS A 153 20.10 -12.61 11.27
CA LYS A 153 20.00 -11.14 11.27
C LYS A 153 19.03 -10.64 10.22
N THR A 154 18.90 -11.37 9.12
CA THR A 154 18.12 -10.99 7.95
C THR A 154 17.19 -12.12 7.52
N ALA A 155 16.24 -11.83 6.63
CA ALA A 155 15.37 -12.83 6.03
C ALA A 155 16.14 -13.98 5.33
N ALA A 156 17.35 -13.70 4.82
CA ALA A 156 18.21 -14.69 4.16
C ALA A 156 18.79 -15.75 5.13
N ASP A 157 18.76 -15.50 6.44
CA ASP A 157 19.24 -16.44 7.46
C ASP A 157 18.17 -17.50 7.81
N VAL A 158 16.94 -17.33 7.32
CA VAL A 158 15.87 -18.31 7.46
C VAL A 158 16.00 -19.37 6.35
N LEU A 159 16.38 -20.58 6.74
CA LEU A 159 16.62 -21.71 5.83
C LEU A 159 15.34 -22.48 5.46
N GLY A 160 14.27 -22.30 6.22
CA GLY A 160 13.01 -23.00 6.02
C GLY A 160 12.10 -22.92 7.24
N TRP A 161 11.04 -23.70 7.22
CA TRP A 161 9.94 -23.63 8.16
C TRP A 161 9.47 -25.02 8.55
N ASP A 162 9.32 -25.26 9.85
CA ASP A 162 8.42 -26.30 10.32
C ASP A 162 7.02 -25.69 10.38
N VAL A 163 6.13 -26.22 9.55
CA VAL A 163 4.74 -25.78 9.44
C VAL A 163 3.86 -26.77 10.18
N THR A 164 2.90 -26.26 10.95
CA THR A 164 1.79 -27.04 11.50
C THR A 164 0.48 -26.42 11.03
N TYR A 165 -0.42 -27.23 10.51
CA TYR A 165 -1.72 -26.78 10.02
C TYR A 165 -2.82 -27.80 10.33
N ARG A 166 -4.07 -27.33 10.30
CA ARG A 166 -5.27 -28.15 10.44
C ARG A 166 -5.85 -28.40 9.05
N GLY A 167 -5.94 -29.66 8.65
CA GLY A 167 -6.61 -30.04 7.41
C GLY A 167 -8.14 -29.98 7.54
N GLU A 168 -8.83 -30.06 6.40
CA GLU A 168 -10.29 -30.14 6.32
C GLU A 168 -10.88 -31.33 7.10
N ASP A 169 -10.10 -32.39 7.31
CA ASP A 169 -10.50 -33.56 8.10
C ASP A 169 -10.37 -33.36 9.62
N GLU A 170 -10.19 -32.10 10.05
CA GLU A 170 -9.98 -31.67 11.43
C GLU A 170 -8.72 -32.24 12.10
N LYS A 171 -7.87 -32.97 11.35
CA LYS A 171 -6.59 -33.45 11.85
C LYS A 171 -5.50 -32.41 11.64
N CYS A 172 -4.50 -32.45 12.52
CA CYS A 172 -3.34 -31.60 12.39
C CYS A 172 -2.20 -32.35 11.70
N TYR A 173 -1.52 -31.63 10.83
CA TYR A 173 -0.38 -32.13 10.07
C TYR A 173 0.81 -31.23 10.33
N SER A 174 2.01 -31.82 10.27
CA SER A 174 3.25 -31.06 10.29
C SER A 174 4.16 -31.51 9.16
N TYR A 175 4.87 -30.55 8.57
CA TYR A 175 5.90 -30.79 7.58
C TYR A 175 6.97 -29.70 7.65
N TYR A 176 8.15 -30.02 7.14
CA TYR A 176 9.19 -29.03 6.88
C TYR A 176 9.16 -28.60 5.42
N VAL A 177 9.40 -27.32 5.17
CA VAL A 177 9.62 -26.74 3.84
C VAL A 177 10.83 -25.81 3.87
N ALA A 178 11.74 -25.98 2.91
CA ALA A 178 12.90 -25.13 2.76
C ALA A 178 12.53 -23.76 2.17
N GLN A 179 13.22 -22.71 2.61
CA GLN A 179 13.05 -21.37 2.06
C GLN A 179 13.94 -21.22 0.82
N ALA A 180 13.42 -20.59 -0.24
CA ALA A 180 14.21 -20.29 -1.43
C ALA A 180 15.50 -19.53 -1.03
N PRO A 181 16.67 -19.84 -1.62
CA PRO A 181 16.88 -20.68 -2.80
C PRO A 181 17.02 -22.19 -2.50
N LEU A 182 16.92 -22.61 -1.25
CA LEU A 182 16.94 -24.03 -0.91
C LEU A 182 15.65 -24.70 -1.41
N VAL A 183 15.77 -25.96 -1.83
CA VAL A 183 14.64 -26.76 -2.31
C VAL A 183 14.56 -28.03 -1.49
N GLY A 184 13.40 -28.26 -0.89
CA GLY A 184 13.14 -29.45 -0.10
C GLY A 184 11.86 -29.30 0.69
N MET A 185 11.08 -30.37 0.76
CA MET A 185 9.88 -30.45 1.59
C MET A 185 9.74 -31.88 2.07
N THR A 186 9.36 -32.08 3.33
CA THR A 186 9.03 -33.42 3.84
C THR A 186 7.56 -33.75 3.56
N GLU A 187 7.22 -35.03 3.53
CA GLU A 187 5.82 -35.44 3.51
C GLU A 187 5.12 -34.98 4.80
N PRO A 188 3.88 -34.46 4.71
CA PRO A 188 3.08 -34.13 5.89
C PRO A 188 2.81 -35.35 6.76
N VAL A 189 3.08 -35.23 8.06
CA VAL A 189 2.80 -36.27 9.05
C VAL A 189 1.68 -35.83 9.97
N VAL A 190 0.79 -36.76 10.33
CA VAL A 190 -0.29 -36.50 11.29
C VAL A 190 0.33 -36.29 12.67
N VAL A 191 -0.01 -35.17 13.30
CA VAL A 191 0.43 -34.81 14.66
C VAL A 191 -0.77 -34.57 15.57
N GLN A 192 -0.52 -34.60 16.88
CA GLN A 192 -1.53 -34.16 17.83
C GLN A 192 -1.74 -32.65 17.68
N CYS A 193 -2.99 -32.22 17.53
CA CYS A 193 -3.32 -30.81 17.42
C CYS A 193 -2.86 -30.04 18.67
N PRO A 194 -2.13 -28.92 18.50
CA PRO A 194 -1.79 -28.03 19.60
C PRO A 194 -3.05 -27.54 20.32
N LEU A 195 -3.08 -27.69 21.65
CA LEU A 195 -4.22 -27.29 22.46
C LEU A 195 -4.27 -25.77 22.60
N GLY A 196 -5.46 -25.19 22.38
CA GLY A 196 -5.72 -23.76 22.59
C GLY A 196 -5.18 -22.83 21.50
N VAL A 197 -4.42 -23.33 20.53
CA VAL A 197 -3.96 -22.52 19.39
C VAL A 197 -5.04 -22.52 18.31
N GLN A 198 -5.46 -21.32 17.90
CA GLN A 198 -6.41 -21.15 16.81
C GLN A 198 -5.69 -21.28 15.46
N ALA A 199 -6.38 -21.88 14.50
CA ALA A 199 -5.96 -21.89 13.11
C ALA A 199 -6.41 -20.60 12.40
N PHE A 200 -5.66 -20.15 11.42
CA PHE A 200 -5.96 -18.96 10.63
C PHE A 200 -5.59 -19.22 9.17
N ASP A 201 -6.32 -18.58 8.25
CA ASP A 201 -6.26 -18.95 6.83
C ASP A 201 -5.42 -17.99 5.99
N ARG A 202 -5.02 -16.86 6.58
CA ARG A 202 -4.24 -15.81 5.91
C ARG A 202 -3.52 -14.90 6.88
N TYR A 203 -2.52 -14.19 6.38
CA TYR A 203 -1.84 -13.10 7.08
C TYR A 203 -1.20 -12.10 6.08
N ILE A 204 -0.93 -10.88 6.55
CA ILE A 204 -0.50 -9.74 5.72
C ILE A 204 1.02 -9.54 5.84
N VAL A 205 1.50 -9.43 7.07
CA VAL A 205 2.92 -9.21 7.36
C VAL A 205 3.64 -10.55 7.30
N ASP A 206 4.47 -10.73 6.28
CA ASP A 206 5.30 -11.93 6.16
C ASP A 206 6.60 -11.79 6.98
N TYR A 207 7.35 -12.88 7.06
CA TYR A 207 8.47 -13.00 7.98
C TYR A 207 9.60 -11.99 7.71
N ASP A 208 9.81 -11.60 6.45
CA ASP A 208 10.79 -10.60 6.04
C ASP A 208 10.39 -9.21 6.52
N ASP A 209 9.12 -8.85 6.38
CA ASP A 209 8.55 -7.61 6.91
C ASP A 209 8.63 -7.60 8.45
N ALA A 210 8.32 -8.72 9.12
CA ALA A 210 8.45 -8.84 10.57
C ALA A 210 9.89 -8.67 11.06
N ILE A 211 10.88 -9.19 10.32
CA ILE A 211 12.31 -8.98 10.61
C ILE A 211 12.69 -7.52 10.35
N ALA A 212 12.16 -6.87 9.31
CA ALA A 212 12.41 -5.45 9.06
C ALA A 212 11.84 -4.58 10.22
N VAL A 213 10.64 -4.89 10.70
CA VAL A 213 10.04 -4.26 11.89
C VAL A 213 10.93 -4.45 13.12
N MET A 214 11.44 -5.67 13.34
CA MET A 214 12.40 -5.95 14.41
C MET A 214 13.65 -5.06 14.32
N GLN A 215 14.23 -4.91 13.14
CA GLN A 215 15.44 -4.10 12.92
C GLN A 215 15.20 -2.60 13.11
N MET A 216 13.98 -2.12 12.91
CA MET A 216 13.58 -0.75 13.21
C MET A 216 13.39 -0.52 14.72
N MET A 217 13.14 -1.57 15.49
CA MET A 217 13.06 -1.53 16.95
C MET A 217 14.47 -1.65 17.53
N ASP A 218 14.89 -0.70 18.36
CA ASP A 218 16.21 -0.71 19.04
C ASP A 218 16.22 -1.72 20.22
N CYS A 219 15.87 -2.98 19.93
CA CYS A 219 15.60 -4.06 20.88
C CYS A 219 16.47 -5.31 20.68
N GLY A 220 17.42 -5.25 19.75
CA GLY A 220 18.34 -6.32 19.37
C GLY A 220 18.46 -6.41 17.84
N ASP A 221 19.63 -6.83 17.35
CA ASP A 221 19.91 -6.90 15.91
C ASP A 221 20.06 -8.34 15.37
N THR A 222 20.01 -9.35 16.25
CA THR A 222 20.01 -10.77 15.87
C THR A 222 18.91 -11.54 16.60
N PHE A 223 18.38 -12.55 15.94
CA PHE A 223 17.31 -13.43 16.42
C PHE A 223 17.73 -14.89 16.41
N VAL A 224 17.27 -15.64 17.42
CA VAL A 224 17.53 -17.07 17.60
C VAL A 224 16.26 -17.91 17.46
N GLU A 225 15.09 -17.27 17.50
CA GLU A 225 13.79 -17.89 17.29
C GLU A 225 12.89 -16.94 16.51
N LEU A 226 12.14 -17.46 15.54
CA LEU A 226 11.14 -16.73 14.78
C LEU A 226 9.94 -17.66 14.56
N THR A 227 8.80 -17.31 15.15
CA THR A 227 7.60 -18.15 15.16
C THR A 227 6.36 -17.33 14.83
N LEU A 228 5.53 -17.81 13.91
CA LEU A 228 4.18 -17.28 13.67
C LEU A 228 3.15 -18.21 14.31
N SER A 229 2.24 -17.67 15.13
CA SER A 229 1.08 -18.40 15.67
C SER A 229 0.09 -17.46 16.34
N TRP A 230 -1.16 -17.91 16.49
CA TRP A 230 -2.09 -17.22 17.38
C TRP A 230 -1.64 -17.38 18.85
N PRO A 231 -1.53 -16.30 19.63
CA PRO A 231 -1.22 -16.41 21.05
C PRO A 231 -2.36 -17.06 21.82
N LEU A 232 -2.03 -17.61 22.99
CA LEU A 232 -3.03 -18.19 23.90
C LEU A 232 -3.76 -17.14 24.74
N THR A 233 -3.38 -15.86 24.62
CA THR A 233 -3.99 -14.74 25.34
C THR A 233 -5.26 -14.28 24.62
N PRO A 234 -6.46 -14.39 25.24
CA PRO A 234 -7.73 -14.11 24.58
C PRO A 234 -7.93 -12.65 24.13
N GLU A 235 -7.14 -11.72 24.67
CA GLU A 235 -7.22 -10.28 24.38
C GLU A 235 -6.56 -9.90 23.05
N VAL A 236 -5.85 -10.83 22.41
CA VAL A 236 -5.17 -10.57 21.13
C VAL A 236 -6.09 -10.94 19.98
N GLU A 237 -6.29 -9.98 19.07
CA GLU A 237 -7.21 -10.10 17.94
C GLU A 237 -6.55 -10.59 16.64
N GLU A 238 -5.23 -10.78 16.62
CA GLU A 238 -4.48 -11.20 15.42
C GLU A 238 -3.37 -12.26 15.71
N PRO A 239 -2.98 -13.08 14.71
CA PRO A 239 -1.78 -13.92 14.83
C PRO A 239 -0.54 -13.05 14.93
N GLN A 240 0.50 -13.60 15.56
CA GLN A 240 1.70 -12.83 15.88
C GLN A 240 2.97 -13.55 15.47
N TRP A 241 3.88 -12.80 14.88
CA TRP A 241 5.30 -13.13 14.84
C TRP A 241 5.91 -12.88 16.21
N ARG A 242 6.46 -13.92 16.82
CA ARG A 242 7.29 -13.88 18.03
C ARG A 242 8.74 -14.09 17.62
N ILE A 243 9.58 -13.13 17.96
CA ILE A 243 11.00 -13.10 17.64
C ILE A 243 11.77 -13.05 18.95
N LYS A 244 12.61 -14.06 19.22
CA LYS A 244 13.52 -14.00 20.37
C LYS A 244 14.88 -13.60 19.90
N THR A 245 15.43 -12.56 20.52
CA THR A 245 16.76 -12.06 20.20
C THR A 245 17.85 -12.89 20.91
N SER A 246 19.08 -12.81 20.41
CA SER A 246 20.25 -13.45 21.05
C SER A 246 20.50 -12.97 22.49
N ILE A 247 20.06 -11.76 22.81
CA ILE A 247 20.16 -11.15 24.14
C ILE A 247 18.97 -11.48 25.06
N GLY A 248 18.02 -12.31 24.59
CA GLY A 248 16.87 -12.77 25.39
C GLY A 248 15.67 -11.84 25.39
N THR A 249 15.62 -10.80 24.54
CA THR A 249 14.43 -9.97 24.34
C THR A 249 13.43 -10.71 23.48
N GLU A 250 12.15 -10.68 23.84
CA GLU A 250 11.07 -11.14 22.98
C GLU A 250 10.41 -9.93 22.28
N ILE A 251 10.37 -9.96 20.97
CA ILE A 251 9.73 -8.96 20.13
C ILE A 251 8.48 -9.61 19.54
N VAL A 252 7.36 -8.89 19.63
CA VAL A 252 6.07 -9.35 19.10
C VAL A 252 5.64 -8.40 18.00
N VAL A 253 5.32 -8.94 16.83
CA VAL A 253 4.81 -8.20 15.68
C VAL A 253 3.50 -8.83 15.22
N GLY A 254 2.43 -8.05 15.13
CA GLY A 254 1.14 -8.47 14.58
C GLY A 254 1.26 -8.90 13.12
N ALA A 255 0.68 -10.04 12.76
CA ALA A 255 0.78 -10.60 11.42
C ALA A 255 -0.28 -10.02 10.45
N TYR A 256 -1.23 -9.22 10.94
CA TYR A 256 -2.12 -8.41 10.09
C TYR A 256 -1.59 -7.00 9.98
N CYS A 257 -1.36 -6.32 11.09
CA CYS A 257 -1.11 -4.88 11.08
C CYS A 257 0.35 -4.47 11.20
N GLY A 258 1.27 -5.42 11.46
CA GLY A 258 2.69 -5.12 11.70
C GLY A 258 2.94 -4.33 12.98
N GLN A 259 1.91 -4.04 13.77
CA GLN A 259 2.03 -3.35 15.05
C GLN A 259 2.71 -4.26 16.04
N GLY A 260 3.74 -3.76 16.71
CA GLY A 260 4.57 -4.58 17.57
C GLY A 260 5.24 -3.81 18.70
N GLY A 261 5.81 -4.56 19.63
CA GLY A 261 6.52 -4.01 20.78
C GLY A 261 7.49 -5.00 21.39
N CYS A 262 8.44 -4.47 22.16
CA CYS A 262 9.48 -5.25 22.82
C CYS A 262 9.08 -5.61 24.25
N LYS A 263 9.28 -6.86 24.63
CA LYS A 263 9.13 -7.35 26.00
C LYS A 263 10.45 -7.99 26.44
N THR A 264 11.00 -7.52 27.55
CA THR A 264 12.13 -8.21 28.19
C THR A 264 11.59 -9.45 28.88
N VAL A 265 12.16 -10.62 28.58
CA VAL A 265 11.86 -11.85 29.34
C VAL A 265 12.51 -11.67 30.72
N GLU A 266 11.69 -11.53 31.78
CA GLU A 266 12.16 -11.54 33.17
C GLU A 266 12.68 -12.94 33.60
#